data_AF-A0A8J6F2D1-F1
#
_entry.id   AF-A0A8J6F2D1-F1
#
_cell.length_a   1.000
_cell.length_b   1.000
_cell.length_c   1.000
_cell.angle_alpha   90.00
_cell.angle_beta   90.00
_cell.angle_gamma   90.00
#
_symmetry.space_group_name_H-M   'P 1'
#
loop_
_entity.id
_entity.type
_entity.pdbx_description
1 polymer ?
#
loop_
_entity_poly.entity_id
_entity_poly.type
_entity_poly.pdbx_seq_one_letter_code
_entity_poly.pdbx_strand_id
1 'polypeptide(L)'
;MPNQMIRKGVFKDQHFDANLNFMYIEVDKVTEREKVTVMSTINPTKDLLADLIGCQRLPEDQRKKVHQLKDLLDQILMLDPAKRISINQALQHPFIQEKI
;
A
#
# COMPACT_ATOMS: atom_id res chain seq x y z
N MET A 1 4.60 9.34 2.16
CA MET A 1 5.78 8.49 2.41
C MET A 1 6.60 9.08 3.54
N PRO A 2 7.15 8.29 4.48
CA PRO A 2 8.00 8.83 5.54
C PRO A 2 9.36 9.31 5.02
N ASN A 3 9.68 10.60 5.16
CA ASN A 3 10.95 11.19 4.71
C ASN A 3 12.18 10.50 5.32
N GLN A 4 12.07 9.99 6.54
CA GLN A 4 13.14 9.23 7.20
C GLN A 4 13.48 7.93 6.45
N MET A 5 12.49 7.29 5.84
CA MET A 5 12.70 6.05 5.08
C MET A 5 13.41 6.35 3.77
N ILE A 6 12.98 7.40 3.05
CA ILE A 6 13.57 7.83 1.78
C ILE A 6 15.07 8.14 1.97
N ARG A 7 15.42 8.88 3.02
CA ARG A 7 16.81 9.29 3.29
C ARG A 7 17.76 8.12 3.56
N LYS A 8 17.26 6.97 4.02
CA LYS A 8 18.04 5.75 4.26
C LYS A 8 18.29 4.92 3.01
N GLY A 9 17.58 5.19 1.91
CA GLY A 9 17.69 4.43 0.67
C GLY A 9 18.95 4.77 -0.12
N VAL A 10 19.70 3.75 -0.55
CA VAL A 10 20.85 3.90 -1.45
C VAL A 10 20.44 4.38 -2.84
N PHE A 11 19.27 3.94 -3.31
CA PHE A 11 18.72 4.28 -4.63
C PHE A 11 17.72 5.43 -4.61
N LYS A 12 17.70 6.25 -3.54
CA LYS A 12 16.70 7.32 -3.38
C LYS A 12 16.69 8.31 -4.55
N ASP A 13 17.86 8.61 -5.11
CA ASP A 13 18.04 9.62 -6.17
C ASP A 13 17.48 9.14 -7.53
N GLN A 14 17.12 7.85 -7.66
CA GLN A 14 16.44 7.30 -8.83
C GLN A 14 14.90 7.48 -8.76
N HIS A 15 14.36 7.77 -7.58
CA HIS A 15 12.91 7.80 -7.34
C HIS A 15 12.41 9.09 -6.68
N PHE A 16 13.29 9.87 -6.07
CA PHE A 16 12.96 11.12 -5.39
C PHE A 16 13.93 12.23 -5.78
N ASP A 17 13.43 13.46 -5.86
CA ASP A 17 14.26 14.64 -6.08
C ASP A 17 14.96 15.11 -4.78
N ALA A 18 15.77 16.17 -4.89
CA ALA A 18 16.47 16.76 -3.73
C ALA A 18 15.53 17.26 -2.62
N ASN A 19 14.28 17.56 -2.96
CA ASN A 19 13.24 18.01 -2.02
C ASN A 19 12.42 16.85 -1.44
N LEU A 20 12.75 15.60 -1.78
CA LEU A 20 12.05 14.38 -1.41
C LEU A 20 10.66 14.23 -2.07
N ASN A 21 10.42 14.92 -3.18
CA ASN A 21 9.23 14.69 -4.00
C ASN A 21 9.42 13.42 -4.82
N PHE A 22 8.34 12.67 -5.05
CA PHE A 22 8.39 11.44 -5.82
C PHE A 22 8.48 11.74 -7.33
N MET A 23 9.41 11.08 -8.01
CA MET A 23 9.60 11.15 -9.46
C MET A 23 8.88 9.96 -10.09
N TYR A 24 7.66 10.20 -10.60
CA TYR A 24 6.89 9.16 -11.26
C TYR A 24 7.30 9.08 -12.74
N ILE A 25 7.91 7.96 -13.12
CA ILE A 25 8.29 7.68 -14.51
C ILE A 25 7.11 6.98 -15.18
N GLU A 26 6.55 7.61 -16.20
CA GLU A 26 5.47 7.08 -17.02
C GLU A 26 5.83 7.14 -18.51
N VAL A 27 5.22 6.28 -19.31
CA VAL A 27 5.35 6.35 -20.76
C VAL A 27 4.21 7.19 -21.30
N ASP A 28 4.55 8.28 -22.00
CA ASP A 28 3.57 9.14 -22.63
C ASP A 28 2.84 8.36 -23.75
N LYS A 29 1.51 8.31 -23.67
CA LYS A 29 0.68 7.46 -24.54
C LYS A 29 0.67 7.88 -26.00
N VAL A 30 1.11 9.11 -26.31
CA VAL A 30 1.11 9.62 -27.68
C VAL A 30 2.50 9.47 -28.29
N THR A 31 3.53 9.83 -27.54
CA THR A 31 4.91 9.89 -28.02
C THR A 31 5.70 8.61 -27.75
N GLU A 32 5.16 7.69 -26.93
CA GLU A 32 5.80 6.44 -26.48
C GLU A 32 7.17 6.66 -25.81
N ARG A 33 7.43 7.87 -25.32
CA ARG A 33 8.66 8.25 -24.63
C ARG A 33 8.44 8.32 -23.13
N GLU A 34 9.53 8.11 -22.40
CA GLU A 34 9.54 8.30 -20.95
C GLU A 34 9.31 9.78 -20.61
N LYS A 35 8.44 9.99 -19.63
CA LYS A 35 8.12 11.28 -19.04
C LYS A 35 8.21 11.13 -17.52
N VAL A 36 8.84 12.11 -16.88
CA VAL A 36 8.92 12.16 -15.41
C VAL A 36 7.96 13.22 -14.90
N THR A 37 7.00 12.81 -14.08
CA THR A 37 6.07 13.69 -13.38
C THR A 37 6.49 13.78 -11.91
N VAL A 38 6.80 14.99 -11.43
CA VAL A 38 7.20 15.22 -10.03
C VAL A 38 5.95 15.41 -9.17
N MET A 39 5.82 14.59 -8.13
CA MET A 39 4.69 14.58 -7.21
C MET A 39 5.16 14.91 -5.79
N SER A 40 4.76 16.08 -5.28
CA SER A 40 5.05 16.50 -3.90
C SER A 40 4.20 15.77 -2.86
N THR A 41 2.96 15.42 -3.24
CA THR A 41 2.02 14.67 -2.39
C THR A 41 1.42 13.52 -3.18
N ILE A 42 1.36 12.35 -2.55
CA ILE A 42 0.66 11.17 -3.08
C ILE A 42 -0.48 10.86 -2.13
N ASN A 43 -1.71 11.12 -2.58
CA ASN A 43 -2.92 10.80 -1.82
C ASN A 43 -3.25 9.32 -2.01
N PRO A 44 -3.60 8.58 -0.95
CA PRO A 44 -4.09 7.21 -1.08
C PRO A 44 -5.38 7.18 -1.91
N THR A 45 -5.33 6.52 -3.07
CA THR A 45 -6.48 6.40 -3.98
C THR A 45 -6.96 4.95 -4.14
N LYS A 46 -6.16 3.98 -3.65
CA LYS A 46 -6.51 2.55 -3.73
C LYS A 46 -7.48 2.17 -2.62
N ASP A 47 -8.69 1.77 -3.01
CA ASP A 47 -9.68 1.20 -2.09
C ASP A 47 -9.53 -0.33 -2.02
N LEU A 48 -8.71 -0.78 -1.06
CA LEU A 48 -8.43 -2.21 -0.88
C LEU A 48 -9.68 -3.00 -0.52
N LEU A 49 -10.65 -2.41 0.19
CA LEU A 49 -11.87 -3.10 0.57
C LEU A 49 -12.76 -3.35 -0.64
N ALA A 50 -12.93 -2.33 -1.49
CA ALA A 50 -13.66 -2.47 -2.74
C ALA A 50 -13.03 -3.51 -3.66
N ASP A 51 -11.69 -3.48 -3.80
CA ASP A 51 -10.92 -4.45 -4.59
C ASP A 51 -11.14 -5.89 -4.08
N LEU A 52 -11.12 -6.10 -2.76
CA LEU A 52 -11.32 -7.44 -2.15
C LEU A 52 -12.75 -7.96 -2.30
N ILE A 53 -13.76 -7.08 -2.29
CA ILE A 53 -15.17 -7.48 -2.44
C ILE A 53 -15.51 -7.74 -3.92
N GLY A 54 -14.90 -7.01 -4.86
CA GLY A 54 -15.06 -7.23 -6.30
C GLY A 54 -16.51 -7.19 -6.79
N CYS A 55 -17.33 -6.28 -6.24
CA CYS A 55 -18.77 -6.12 -6.53
C CYS A 55 -19.65 -7.34 -6.17
N GLN A 56 -19.17 -8.26 -5.34
CA GLN A 56 -19.93 -9.44 -4.91
C GLN A 56 -20.86 -9.11 -3.73
N ARG A 57 -22.02 -9.76 -3.68
CA ARG A 57 -22.87 -9.77 -2.47
C ARG A 57 -22.46 -10.93 -1.59
N LEU A 58 -21.67 -10.63 -0.56
CA LEU A 58 -21.20 -11.61 0.40
C LEU A 58 -22.21 -11.78 1.55
N PRO A 59 -22.40 -13.01 2.07
CA PRO A 59 -23.03 -13.23 3.38
C PRO A 59 -22.31 -12.46 4.49
N GLU A 60 -23.00 -12.15 5.58
CA GLU A 60 -22.48 -11.29 6.65
C GLU A 60 -21.18 -11.82 7.26
N ASP A 61 -21.09 -13.13 7.51
CA ASP A 61 -19.90 -13.79 8.09
C ASP A 61 -18.68 -13.69 7.16
N GLN A 62 -18.88 -13.88 5.86
CA GLN A 62 -17.83 -13.73 4.86
C GLN A 62 -17.41 -12.26 4.71
N ARG A 63 -18.38 -11.34 4.75
CA ARG A 63 -18.10 -9.91 4.71
C ARG A 63 -17.28 -9.47 5.91
N LYS A 64 -17.56 -10.00 7.11
CA LYS A 64 -16.77 -9.77 8.32
C LYS A 64 -15.32 -10.24 8.10
N LYS A 65 -15.12 -11.44 7.55
CA LYS A 65 -13.78 -11.94 7.21
C LYS A 65 -13.03 -11.08 6.22
N VAL A 66 -13.69 -10.55 5.20
CA VAL A 66 -13.05 -9.65 4.22
C VAL A 66 -12.57 -8.36 4.88
N HIS A 67 -13.34 -7.80 5.82
CA HIS A 67 -12.90 -6.63 6.59
C HIS A 67 -11.69 -6.95 7.47
N GLN A 68 -11.67 -8.13 8.12
CA GLN A 68 -10.51 -8.58 8.89
C GLN A 68 -9.29 -8.82 8.00
N LEU A 69 -9.47 -9.36 6.78
CA LEU A 69 -8.38 -9.51 5.82
C LEU A 69 -7.82 -8.15 5.40
N LYS A 70 -8.69 -7.19 5.10
CA LYS A 70 -8.29 -5.82 4.78
C LYS A 70 -7.44 -5.23 5.90
N ASP A 71 -7.86 -5.37 7.15
CA ASP A 71 -7.11 -4.86 8.31
C ASP A 71 -5.72 -5.52 8.42
N LEU A 72 -5.64 -6.84 8.28
CA LEU A 72 -4.37 -7.56 8.29
C LEU A 72 -3.44 -7.07 7.18
N LEU A 73 -3.96 -6.88 5.95
CA LEU A 73 -3.19 -6.40 4.81
C LEU A 73 -2.69 -4.96 5.05
N ASP A 74 -3.50 -4.08 5.61
CA ASP A 74 -3.07 -2.72 5.94
C ASP A 74 -1.87 -2.73 6.91
N GLN A 75 -1.89 -3.63 7.90
CA GLN A 75 -0.78 -3.75 8.85
C GLN A 75 0.47 -4.40 8.23
N ILE A 76 0.32 -5.32 7.27
CA ILE A 76 1.43 -5.95 6.54
C ILE A 76 2.07 -4.98 5.54
N LEU A 77 1.25 -4.21 4.83
CA LEU A 77 1.67 -3.36 3.70
C LEU A 77 2.15 -1.97 4.14
N MET A 78 2.39 -1.77 5.44
CA MET A 78 3.03 -0.55 5.95
C MET A 78 4.37 -0.31 5.24
N LEU A 79 4.52 0.90 4.68
CA LEU A 79 5.71 1.28 3.91
C LEU A 79 6.98 1.15 4.74
N ASP A 80 6.94 1.64 5.98
CA ASP A 80 8.03 1.51 6.95
C ASP A 80 8.05 0.09 7.53
N PRO A 81 9.11 -0.70 7.30
CA PRO A 81 9.19 -2.07 7.82
C PRO A 81 9.16 -2.13 9.35
N ALA A 82 9.64 -1.09 10.04
CA ALA A 82 9.60 -1.05 11.50
C ALA A 82 8.18 -0.91 12.07
N LYS A 83 7.21 -0.52 11.22
CA LYS A 83 5.79 -0.38 11.58
C LYS A 83 4.93 -1.52 11.08
N ARG A 84 5.50 -2.51 10.39
CA ARG A 84 4.76 -3.69 9.93
C ARG A 84 4.41 -4.59 11.11
N ILE A 85 3.28 -5.29 10.98
CA ILE A 85 2.89 -6.32 11.94
C ILE A 85 3.98 -7.40 12.06
N SER A 86 4.25 -7.86 13.28
CA SER A 86 5.16 -8.98 13.51
C SER A 86 4.48 -10.32 13.19
N ILE A 87 5.26 -11.37 12.97
CA ILE A 87 4.75 -12.73 12.69
C ILE A 87 3.80 -13.20 13.80
N ASN A 88 4.20 -13.01 15.07
CA ASN A 88 3.38 -13.44 16.21
C ASN A 88 2.05 -12.69 16.28
N GLN A 89 2.05 -11.38 16.02
CA GLN A 89 0.82 -10.59 15.96
C GLN A 89 -0.05 -10.99 14.77
N ALA A 90 0.55 -11.30 13.62
CA ALA A 90 -0.18 -11.74 12.44
C ALA A 90 -0.88 -13.08 12.71
N LEU A 91 -0.19 -14.04 13.34
CA LEU A 91 -0.80 -15.30 13.74
C LEU A 91 -1.96 -15.12 14.73
N GLN A 92 -1.90 -14.11 15.59
CA GLN A 92 -2.96 -13.77 16.56
C GLN A 92 -4.06 -12.86 15.97
N HIS A 93 -3.98 -12.50 14.69
CA HIS A 93 -4.93 -11.58 14.08
C HIS A 93 -6.34 -12.20 13.99
N PRO A 94 -7.44 -11.44 14.21
CA PRO A 94 -8.82 -11.96 14.16
C PRO A 94 -9.16 -12.68 12.84
N PHE A 95 -8.57 -12.23 11.73
CA PHE A 95 -8.69 -12.91 10.44
C PHE A 95 -8.27 -14.39 10.49
N ILE A 96 -7.22 -14.72 11.26
CA ILE A 96 -6.67 -16.07 11.40
C ILE A 96 -7.32 -16.82 12.57
N GLN A 97 -7.59 -16.13 13.68
CA GLN A 97 -8.07 -16.77 14.91
C GLN A 97 -9.58 -17.02 14.93
N GLU A 98 -10.40 -16.11 14.40
CA GLU A 98 -11.85 -16.29 14.41
C GLU A 98 -12.28 -17.33 13.37
N LYS A 99 -13.34 -18.08 13.63
CA LYS A 99 -13.96 -18.95 12.63
C LYS A 99 -14.97 -18.15 11.80
N ILE A 100 -15.26 -18.64 10.59
CA ILE A 100 -16.40 -18.19 9.78
C ILE A 100 -17.68 -18.73 10.40
#